data_AF-A0A922VJT6-F1
#
_entry.id   AF-A0A922VJT6-F1
#
_cell.length_a   1.000
_cell.length_b   1.000
_cell.length_c   1.000
_cell.angle_alpha   90.00
_cell.angle_beta   90.00
_cell.angle_gamma   90.00
#
_symmetry.space_group_name_H-M   'P 1'
#
loop_
_entity.id
_entity.type
_entity.pdbx_description
1 polymer ?
#
loop_
_entity_poly.entity_id
_entity_poly.type
_entity_poly.pdbx_seq_one_letter_code
_entity_poly.pdbx_strand_id
1 'polypeptide(L)'
;MASPEPTPLDFPAIAGELATRGLELDRIASGDAGCDDPTLTGTAIGFDASGLGVVAPVRLRIYIFRNGDAYDRRRPDVDACAAAWATDPATFEIIDAKPFALAGQGPWTDEFKSAIREALTVSAGNGG
;
A
#
# COMPACT_ATOMS: atom_id res chain seq x y z
N MET A 1 4.40 -26.11 14.27
CA MET A 1 5.17 -25.32 13.29
C MET A 1 4.35 -24.07 13.05
N ALA A 2 4.72 -22.94 13.66
CA ALA A 2 4.05 -21.68 13.43
C ALA A 2 4.71 -21.03 12.20
N SER A 3 3.95 -20.81 11.13
CA SER A 3 4.41 -19.94 10.04
C SER A 3 4.75 -18.58 10.65
N PRO A 4 5.88 -17.95 10.29
CA PRO A 4 6.19 -16.61 10.77
C PRO A 4 5.03 -15.68 10.37
N GLU A 5 4.41 -15.07 11.38
CA GLU A 5 3.39 -14.04 11.16
C GLU A 5 4.07 -12.86 10.43
N PRO A 6 3.51 -12.38 9.30
CA PRO A 6 4.10 -11.28 8.55
C PRO A 6 4.20 -10.06 9.48
N THR A 7 5.43 -9.60 9.66
CA THR A 7 5.84 -8.56 10.60
C THR A 7 5.99 -7.27 9.79
N PRO A 8 5.75 -6.06 10.34
CA PRO A 8 5.96 -4.76 9.65
C PRO A 8 7.33 -4.55 8.95
N LEU A 9 8.29 -5.46 9.18
CA LEU A 9 9.50 -5.67 8.39
C LEU A 9 9.24 -6.01 6.90
N ASP A 10 8.00 -6.28 6.49
CA ASP A 10 7.66 -6.53 5.08
C ASP A 10 7.69 -5.27 4.21
N PHE A 11 7.54 -4.07 4.78
CA PHE A 11 7.61 -2.84 3.96
C PHE A 11 8.97 -2.63 3.29
N PRO A 12 10.13 -2.80 3.98
CA PRO A 12 11.42 -2.84 3.31
C PRO A 12 11.52 -3.84 2.16
N ALA A 13 10.88 -5.00 2.26
CA ALA A 13 10.85 -5.99 1.19
C ALA A 13 10.00 -5.51 0.00
N ILE A 14 8.79 -4.99 0.26
CA ILE A 14 7.92 -4.39 -0.76
C ILE A 14 8.62 -3.19 -1.43
N ALA A 15 9.26 -2.32 -0.65
CA ALA A 15 10.03 -1.19 -1.15
C ALA A 15 11.20 -1.63 -2.04
N GLY A 16 11.89 -2.71 -1.68
CA GLY A 16 12.94 -3.33 -2.51
C GLY A 16 12.40 -3.90 -3.82
N GLU A 17 11.23 -4.55 -3.79
CA GLU A 17 10.54 -5.05 -4.99
C GLU A 17 10.09 -3.90 -5.92
N LEU A 18 9.55 -2.82 -5.35
CA LEU A 18 9.17 -1.60 -6.07
C LEU A 18 10.40 -0.91 -6.69
N ALA A 19 11.49 -0.78 -5.93
CA ALA A 19 12.75 -0.22 -6.41
C ALA A 19 13.37 -1.03 -7.56
N THR A 20 13.30 -2.36 -7.47
CA THR A 20 13.77 -3.26 -8.53
C THR A 20 12.98 -3.09 -9.83
N ARG A 21 11.71 -2.63 -9.74
CA ARG A 21 10.85 -2.32 -10.88
C ARG A 21 10.99 -0.87 -11.37
N GLY A 22 11.94 -0.11 -10.81
CA GLY A 22 12.20 1.26 -11.23
C GLY A 22 11.31 2.32 -10.57
N LEU A 23 10.70 2.01 -9.42
CA LEU A 23 10.02 3.00 -8.58
C LEU A 23 10.96 3.53 -7.50
N GLU A 24 11.02 4.84 -7.34
CA GLU A 24 11.71 5.47 -6.21
C GLU A 24 10.71 5.75 -5.09
N LEU A 25 11.07 5.39 -3.86
CA LEU A 25 10.27 5.65 -2.66
C LEU A 25 10.94 6.72 -1.80
N ASP A 26 10.17 7.73 -1.42
CA ASP A 26 10.60 8.86 -0.61
C ASP A 26 9.61 9.18 0.51
N ARG A 27 10.02 10.00 1.49
CA ARG A 27 9.18 10.48 2.61
C ARG A 27 8.27 9.42 3.25
N ILE A 28 8.88 8.26 3.53
CA ILE A 28 8.24 7.14 4.23
C ILE A 28 7.90 7.57 5.66
N ALA A 29 6.63 7.43 6.03
CA ALA A 29 6.10 7.76 7.33
C ALA A 29 5.10 6.67 7.75
N SER A 30 5.33 6.09 8.93
CA SER A 30 4.36 5.18 9.54
C SER A 30 3.17 5.98 10.06
N GLY A 31 1.98 5.44 9.87
CA GLY A 31 0.73 6.05 10.32
C GLY A 31 -0.22 6.41 9.18
N ASP A 32 -1.51 6.32 9.50
CA ASP A 32 -2.58 6.89 8.72
C ASP A 32 -2.98 8.26 9.29
N ALA A 33 -2.39 9.33 8.76
CA ALA A 33 -2.91 10.67 8.97
C ALA A 33 -4.26 10.78 8.25
N GLY A 34 -5.36 10.82 9.01
CA GLY A 34 -6.74 10.92 8.51
C GLY A 34 -7.68 9.82 9.01
N CYS A 35 -7.15 8.67 9.45
CA CYS A 35 -7.92 7.56 10.00
C CYS A 35 -7.88 7.56 11.53
N ASP A 36 -9.05 7.64 12.15
CA ASP A 36 -9.21 7.56 13.61
C ASP A 36 -9.18 6.11 14.14
N ASP A 37 -9.03 5.10 13.27
CA ASP A 37 -8.92 3.70 13.71
C ASP A 37 -7.47 3.38 14.13
N PRO A 38 -7.18 3.28 15.45
CA PRO A 38 -5.82 3.05 15.93
C PRO A 38 -5.27 1.69 15.50
N THR A 39 -6.16 0.75 15.13
CA THR A 39 -5.78 -0.59 14.71
C THR A 39 -5.37 -0.63 13.24
N LEU A 40 -5.84 0.31 12.41
CA LEU A 40 -5.41 0.51 11.03
C LEU A 40 -4.22 1.45 10.92
N THR A 41 -4.19 2.51 11.72
CA THR A 41 -3.10 3.49 11.72
C THR A 41 -1.74 2.84 11.98
N GLY A 42 -1.68 1.81 12.84
CA GLY A 42 -0.44 1.04 13.08
C GLY A 42 -0.02 0.14 11.90
N THR A 43 -0.93 -0.19 10.99
CA THR A 43 -0.67 -1.02 9.80
C THR A 43 -0.44 -0.21 8.53
N ALA A 44 -0.69 1.10 8.59
CA ALA A 44 -0.59 2.00 7.46
C ALA A 44 0.82 2.61 7.37
N ILE A 45 1.37 2.64 6.17
CA ILE A 45 2.64 3.29 5.86
C ILE A 45 2.41 4.20 4.67
N GLY A 46 2.57 5.50 4.86
CA GLY A 46 2.53 6.49 3.81
C GLY A 46 3.93 6.73 3.23
N PHE A 47 4.06 6.79 1.91
CA PHE A 47 5.31 7.09 1.22
C PHE A 47 5.02 7.80 -0.09
N ASP A 48 5.96 8.63 -0.54
CA ASP A 48 5.91 9.22 -1.87
C ASP A 48 6.56 8.23 -2.84
N ALA A 49 5.94 7.98 -4.00
CA ALA A 49 6.48 7.12 -5.04
C ALA A 49 6.55 7.85 -6.38
N SER A 50 7.64 7.66 -7.11
CA SER A 50 7.86 8.19 -8.46
C SER A 50 8.53 7.15 -9.36
N GLY A 51 8.53 7.38 -10.68
CA GLY A 51 9.07 6.44 -11.66
C GLY A 51 8.00 5.90 -12.62
N LEU A 52 8.42 5.13 -13.63
CA LEU A 52 7.53 4.51 -14.63
C LEU A 52 6.52 5.50 -15.27
N GLY A 53 7.00 6.70 -15.62
CA GLY A 53 6.19 7.78 -16.21
C GLY A 53 5.55 8.72 -15.19
N VAL A 54 5.64 8.44 -13.88
CA VAL A 54 5.26 9.36 -12.81
C VAL A 54 6.43 10.32 -12.53
N VAL A 55 6.32 11.54 -13.06
CA VAL A 55 7.38 12.58 -12.98
C VAL A 55 7.34 13.34 -11.64
N ALA A 56 6.16 13.45 -11.05
CA ALA A 56 5.95 14.09 -9.75
C ALA A 56 5.65 12.99 -8.71
N PRO A 57 6.36 12.94 -7.57
CA PRO A 57 6.11 11.94 -6.55
C PRO A 57 4.66 11.97 -6.09
N VAL A 58 3.98 10.82 -6.16
CA VAL A 58 2.61 10.66 -5.68
C VAL A 58 2.61 10.09 -4.28
N ARG A 59 1.79 10.66 -3.39
CA ARG A 59 1.62 10.14 -2.03
C ARG A 59 0.79 8.85 -2.11
N LEU A 60 1.43 7.74 -1.80
CA LEU A 60 0.82 6.43 -1.65
C LEU A 60 0.74 6.08 -0.17
N ARG A 61 -0.21 5.21 0.15
CA ARG A 61 -0.33 4.61 1.47
C ARG A 61 -0.64 3.14 1.32
N ILE A 62 0.19 2.30 1.92
CA ILE A 62 -0.02 0.86 1.97
C ILE A 62 -0.52 0.46 3.36
N TYR A 63 -1.52 -0.40 3.39
CA TYR A 63 -2.05 -1.05 4.58
C TYR A 63 -1.60 -2.52 4.55
N ILE A 64 -0.77 -2.89 5.52
CA ILE A 64 -0.19 -4.23 5.62
C ILE A 64 -0.94 -5.01 6.70
N PHE A 65 -1.71 -6.01 6.30
CA PHE A 65 -2.43 -6.85 7.24
C PHE A 65 -1.65 -8.12 7.59
N ARG A 66 -1.83 -8.59 8.82
CA ARG A 66 -1.19 -9.83 9.30
C ARG A 66 -1.60 -11.08 8.51
N ASN A 67 -2.78 -11.09 7.91
CA ASN A 67 -3.32 -12.22 7.17
C ASN A 67 -4.51 -11.81 6.31
N GLY A 68 -4.90 -12.73 5.42
CA GLY A 68 -6.03 -12.54 4.53
C GLY A 68 -7.36 -12.26 5.23
N ASP A 69 -7.63 -12.90 6.36
CA ASP A 69 -8.87 -12.70 7.12
C ASP A 69 -8.96 -11.28 7.73
N ALA A 70 -7.83 -10.76 8.22
CA ALA A 70 -7.74 -9.40 8.73
C ALA A 70 -7.91 -8.38 7.61
N TYR A 71 -7.33 -8.66 6.43
CA TYR A 71 -7.57 -7.87 5.22
C TYR A 71 -9.06 -7.86 4.87
N ASP A 72 -9.71 -9.02 4.72
CA ASP A 72 -11.12 -9.07 4.30
C ASP A 72 -12.05 -8.36 5.31
N ARG A 73 -11.75 -8.47 6.62
CA ARG A 73 -12.53 -7.77 7.66
C ARG A 73 -12.34 -6.27 7.66
N ARG A 74 -11.12 -5.79 7.40
CA ARG A 74 -10.76 -4.37 7.48
C ARG A 74 -10.75 -3.66 6.13
N ARG A 75 -10.95 -4.39 5.03
CA ARG A 75 -10.99 -3.83 3.69
C ARG A 75 -12.02 -2.70 3.55
N PRO A 76 -13.23 -2.80 4.12
CA PRO A 76 -14.19 -1.70 4.14
C PRO A 76 -13.67 -0.49 4.93
N ASP A 77 -12.97 -0.74 6.04
CA ASP A 77 -12.40 0.32 6.89
C ASP A 77 -11.24 1.04 6.18
N VAL A 78 -10.44 0.32 5.38
CA VAL A 78 -9.43 0.93 4.50
C VAL A 78 -10.06 1.89 3.52
N ASP A 79 -11.17 1.52 2.88
CA ASP A 79 -11.86 2.39 1.93
C ASP A 79 -12.39 3.67 2.59
N ALA A 80 -12.98 3.53 3.80
CA ALA A 80 -13.42 4.67 4.58
C ALA A 80 -12.26 5.60 5.00
N CYS A 81 -11.15 5.01 5.47
CA CYS A 81 -9.97 5.78 5.86
C CYS A 81 -9.25 6.41 4.66
N ALA A 82 -9.14 5.67 3.57
CA ALA A 82 -8.69 6.14 2.26
C ALA A 82 -9.47 7.38 1.79
N ALA A 83 -10.80 7.31 1.83
CA ALA A 83 -11.67 8.40 1.46
C ALA A 83 -11.51 9.64 2.37
N ALA A 84 -11.14 9.44 3.65
CA ALA A 84 -10.97 10.54 4.60
C ALA A 84 -9.76 11.45 4.28
N TRP A 85 -8.71 10.90 3.66
CA TRP A 85 -7.54 11.68 3.24
C TRP A 85 -7.47 11.93 1.73
N ALA A 86 -8.27 11.24 0.93
CA ALA A 86 -8.41 11.50 -0.50
C ALA A 86 -8.81 12.97 -0.71
N THR A 87 -7.91 13.77 -1.28
CA THR A 87 -8.20 15.17 -1.58
C THR A 87 -9.15 15.29 -2.77
N ASP A 88 -9.05 14.36 -3.71
CA ASP A 88 -9.93 14.26 -4.88
C ASP A 88 -10.34 12.80 -5.12
N PRO A 89 -11.61 12.43 -4.89
CA PRO A 89 -12.09 11.06 -5.08
C PRO A 89 -12.11 10.63 -6.55
N ALA A 90 -12.08 11.56 -7.51
CA ALA A 90 -12.08 11.23 -8.94
C ALA A 90 -10.70 10.75 -9.43
N THR A 91 -9.63 11.17 -8.75
CA THR A 91 -8.25 10.74 -9.05
C THR A 91 -7.72 9.72 -8.05
N PHE A 92 -8.51 9.41 -7.02
CA PHE A 92 -8.14 8.44 -6.00
C PHE A 92 -8.30 7.01 -6.49
N GLU A 93 -7.25 6.21 -6.32
CA GLU A 93 -7.22 4.82 -6.76
C GLU A 93 -6.74 3.90 -5.64
N ILE A 94 -7.30 2.69 -5.59
CA ILE A 94 -6.89 1.64 -4.65
C ILE A 94 -6.53 0.38 -5.43
N ILE A 95 -5.35 -0.18 -5.14
CA ILE A 95 -4.89 -1.47 -5.61
C ILE A 95 -5.03 -2.48 -4.48
N ASP A 96 -5.89 -3.46 -4.71
CA ASP A 96 -6.11 -4.59 -3.83
C ASP A 96 -5.19 -5.75 -4.15
N ALA A 97 -4.44 -6.20 -3.15
CA ALA A 97 -3.49 -7.30 -3.27
C ALA A 97 -3.36 -8.05 -1.95
N LYS A 98 -4.34 -8.89 -1.61
CA LYS A 98 -4.42 -9.65 -0.35
C LYS A 98 -3.06 -10.30 0.02
N PRO A 99 -2.53 -10.09 1.25
CA PRO A 99 -3.09 -9.40 2.42
C PRO A 99 -2.75 -7.90 2.52
N PHE A 100 -2.57 -7.21 1.41
CA PHE A 100 -2.21 -5.79 1.33
C PHE A 100 -3.28 -4.98 0.59
N ALA A 101 -3.45 -3.72 0.98
CA ALA A 101 -4.19 -2.72 0.21
C ALA A 101 -3.29 -1.50 0.02
N LEU A 102 -3.17 -1.01 -1.21
CA LEU A 102 -2.44 0.23 -1.48
C LEU A 102 -3.41 1.26 -2.03
N ALA A 103 -3.44 2.43 -1.42
CA ALA A 103 -4.32 3.51 -1.80
C ALA A 103 -3.49 4.77 -2.10
N GLY A 104 -3.91 5.55 -3.08
CA GLY A 104 -3.29 6.84 -3.31
C GLY A 104 -3.90 7.67 -4.41
N GLN A 105 -3.31 8.86 -4.56
CA GLN A 105 -3.81 9.85 -5.48
C GLN A 105 -3.09 9.74 -6.82
N GLY A 106 -3.89 9.51 -7.86
CA GLY A 106 -3.48 9.56 -9.25
C GLY A 106 -3.28 10.98 -9.77
N PRO A 107 -3.02 11.14 -11.08
CA PRO A 107 -3.09 10.08 -12.09
C PRO A 107 -1.89 9.12 -12.05
N TRP A 108 -2.15 7.82 -12.12
CA TRP A 108 -1.11 6.79 -12.29
C TRP A 108 -1.12 6.28 -13.72
N THR A 109 0.06 6.03 -14.28
CA THR A 109 0.20 5.34 -15.57
C THR A 109 -0.16 3.86 -15.40
N ASP A 110 -0.61 3.20 -16.48
CA ASP A 110 -0.90 1.76 -16.45
C ASP A 110 0.34 0.93 -16.06
N GLU A 111 1.52 1.38 -16.49
CA GLU A 111 2.81 0.77 -16.16
C GLU A 111 3.10 0.85 -14.65
N PHE A 112 2.88 2.03 -14.04
CA PHE A 112 3.04 2.23 -12.60
C PHE A 112 2.07 1.34 -11.80
N LYS A 113 0.80 1.25 -12.24
CA LYS A 113 -0.21 0.37 -11.64
C LYS A 113 0.19 -1.09 -11.73
N SER A 114 0.66 -1.53 -12.90
CA SER A 114 1.08 -2.92 -13.12
C SER A 114 2.28 -3.27 -12.24
N ALA A 115 3.30 -2.40 -12.19
CA ALA A 115 4.48 -2.63 -11.40
C ALA A 115 4.18 -2.70 -9.89
N ILE A 116 3.30 -1.83 -9.37
CA ILE A 116 2.85 -1.91 -7.97
C ILE A 116 2.09 -3.21 -7.73
N ARG A 117 1.11 -3.54 -8.58
CA ARG A 117 0.32 -4.77 -8.42
C ARG A 117 1.22 -6.01 -8.43
N GLU A 118 2.18 -6.07 -9.34
CA GLU A 118 3.14 -7.17 -9.42
C GLU A 118 4.05 -7.23 -8.20
N ALA A 119 4.58 -6.10 -7.73
CA ALA A 119 5.39 -6.05 -6.52
C ALA A 119 4.60 -6.57 -5.32
N LEU A 120 3.37 -6.09 -5.12
CA LEU A 120 2.50 -6.54 -4.04
C LEU A 120 2.13 -8.02 -4.18
N THR A 121 1.91 -8.51 -5.40
CA THR A 121 1.61 -9.93 -5.65
C THR A 121 2.81 -10.82 -5.33
N VAL A 122 4.02 -10.40 -5.70
CA VAL A 122 5.26 -11.12 -5.35
C VAL A 122 5.48 -11.09 -3.85
N SER A 123 5.32 -9.95 -3.20
CA SER A 123 5.42 -9.82 -1.75
C SER A 123 4.32 -10.59 -1.00
N ALA A 124 3.14 -10.78 -1.62
CA ALA A 124 2.06 -11.59 -1.06
C ALA A 124 2.33 -13.09 -1.21
N GLY A 125 3.26 -13.46 -2.10
CA GLY A 125 3.62 -14.81 -2.49
C GLY A 125 4.36 -15.59 -1.42
N ASN A 126 3.65 -16.02 -0.36
CA ASN A 126 3.84 -17.32 0.32
C ASN A 126 2.82 -17.59 1.45
N GLY A 127 1.87 -16.69 1.73
CA GLY A 127 0.88 -16.81 2.81
C GLY A 127 -0.47 -17.34 2.33
N GLY A 128 -0.48 -18.51 1.69
CA GLY A 128 -1.70 -19.30 1.46
C GLY A 128 -2.08 -20.12 2.68
#